data_AF-A0A846NMG7-F1
#
_entry.id   AF-A0A846NMG7-F1
#
_cell.length_a   1.000
_cell.length_b   1.000
_cell.length_c   1.000
_cell.angle_alpha   90.00
_cell.angle_beta   90.00
_cell.angle_gamma   90.00
#
_symmetry.space_group_name_H-M   'P 1'
#
loop_
_entity.id
_entity.type
_entity.pdbx_description
1 polymer ?
#
loop_
_entity_poly.entity_id
_entity_poly.type
_entity_poly.pdbx_seq_one_letter_code
_entity_poly.pdbx_strand_id
1 'polypeptide(L)'
;MTERKLLMIPGPINFDPSVLRALSTPTPSMLSPSFTKAFGETLTDLRKLVFTEKAQPIVVAGSGTLAMDIAVLNLIDEGDCV
;
A
#
# COMPACT_ATOMS: atom_id res chain seq x y z
N MET A 1 19.69 11.95 -23.85
CA MET A 1 18.92 12.24 -22.62
C MET A 1 18.67 10.93 -21.91
N THR A 2 18.99 10.81 -20.63
CA THR A 2 18.64 9.61 -19.84
C THR A 2 17.12 9.45 -19.84
N GLU A 3 16.60 8.27 -20.18
CA GLU A 3 15.14 8.02 -20.28
C GLU A 3 14.37 8.31 -18.98
N ARG A 4 15.05 8.31 -17.83
CA ARG A 4 14.46 8.63 -16.52
C ARG A 4 14.99 9.96 -16.00
N LYS A 5 14.06 10.89 -15.74
CA LYS A 5 14.35 12.13 -15.00
C LYS A 5 14.60 11.80 -13.53
N LEU A 6 15.68 12.30 -12.94
CA LEU A 6 15.90 12.19 -11.50
C LEU A 6 14.94 13.15 -10.77
N LEU A 7 13.99 12.60 -9.99
CA LEU A 7 13.03 13.35 -9.20
C LEU A 7 13.55 13.50 -7.77
N MET A 8 13.90 14.73 -7.37
CA MET A 8 14.40 15.08 -6.04
C MET A 8 13.38 15.92 -5.26
N ILE A 9 12.10 15.54 -5.34
CA ILE A 9 10.98 16.17 -4.61
C ILE A 9 10.47 15.21 -3.53
N PRO A 10 9.72 15.68 -2.52
CA PRO A 10 9.20 14.81 -1.44
C PRO A 10 8.23 13.72 -1.91
N GLY A 11 7.60 13.90 -3.07
CA GLY A 11 6.72 12.92 -3.68
C GLY A 11 5.79 13.52 -4.75
N PRO A 12 5.32 12.70 -5.71
CA PRO A 12 5.79 11.36 -6.01
C PRO A 12 7.22 11.37 -6.60
N ILE A 13 7.98 10.31 -6.37
CA ILE A 13 9.32 10.09 -6.95
C ILE A 13 9.31 8.88 -7.88
N ASN A 14 10.44 8.60 -8.53
CA ASN A 14 10.55 7.46 -9.44
C ASN A 14 10.38 6.12 -8.71
N PHE A 15 9.65 5.20 -9.34
CA PHE A 15 9.60 3.81 -8.90
C PHE A 15 10.92 3.07 -9.19
N ASP A 16 11.24 2.11 -8.33
CA ASP A 16 12.26 1.11 -8.65
C ASP A 16 11.87 0.33 -9.93
N PRO A 17 12.81 0.04 -10.85
CA PRO A 17 12.52 -0.75 -12.05
C PRO A 17 11.83 -2.09 -11.79
N SER A 18 12.10 -2.75 -10.65
CA SER A 18 11.46 -4.02 -10.28
C SER A 18 9.96 -3.89 -10.05
N VAL A 19 9.52 -2.79 -9.41
CA VAL A 19 8.10 -2.49 -9.16
C VAL A 19 7.38 -2.25 -10.49
N LEU A 20 7.97 -1.47 -11.40
CA LEU A 20 7.39 -1.22 -12.72
C LEU A 20 7.25 -2.51 -13.54
N ARG A 21 8.22 -3.43 -13.45
CA ARG A 21 8.11 -4.74 -14.10
C ARG A 21 6.96 -5.56 -13.50
N ALA A 22 6.81 -5.58 -12.18
CA ALA A 22 5.69 -6.28 -11.54
C ALA A 22 4.32 -5.72 -11.97
N LEU A 23 4.20 -4.39 -12.07
CA LEU A 23 2.97 -3.71 -12.51
C LEU A 23 2.63 -3.96 -13.99
N SER A 24 3.62 -4.30 -14.83
CA SER A 24 3.38 -4.64 -16.23
C SER A 24 2.81 -6.05 -16.46
N THR A 25 2.68 -6.85 -15.40
CA THR A 25 2.12 -8.21 -15.51
C THR A 25 0.60 -8.17 -15.76
N PRO A 26 0.03 -9.15 -16.49
CA PRO A 26 -1.42 -9.25 -16.67
C PRO A 26 -2.15 -9.31 -15.32
N THR A 27 -3.26 -8.59 -15.21
CA THR A 27 -4.04 -8.52 -13.97
C THR A 27 -4.51 -9.92 -13.55
N PRO A 28 -4.14 -10.39 -12.34
CA PRO A 28 -4.62 -11.67 -11.85
C PRO A 28 -6.09 -11.57 -11.43
N SER A 29 -6.78 -12.72 -11.44
CA SER A 29 -8.08 -12.82 -10.77
C SER A 29 -7.90 -12.66 -9.26
N MET A 30 -8.78 -11.87 -8.63
CA MET A 30 -8.79 -11.67 -7.17
C MET A 30 -9.03 -12.96 -6.39
N LEU A 31 -9.66 -13.96 -7.02
CA LEU A 31 -9.92 -15.27 -6.41
C LEU A 31 -8.83 -16.30 -6.73
N SER A 32 -7.80 -15.93 -7.51
CA SER A 32 -6.75 -16.85 -7.89
C SER A 32 -5.87 -17.23 -6.69
N PRO A 33 -5.39 -18.50 -6.60
CA PRO A 33 -4.48 -18.91 -5.54
C PRO A 33 -3.19 -18.07 -5.49
N SER A 34 -2.69 -17.62 -6.65
CA SER A 34 -1.50 -16.77 -6.74
C SER A 34 -1.74 -15.39 -6.12
N PHE A 35 -2.89 -14.76 -6.40
CA PHE A 35 -3.24 -13.48 -5.79
C PHE A 35 -3.43 -13.61 -4.28
N THR A 36 -4.20 -14.61 -3.82
CA THR A 36 -4.44 -14.83 -2.39
C THR A 36 -3.13 -15.03 -1.63
N LYS A 37 -2.19 -15.79 -2.19
CA LYS A 37 -0.85 -15.97 -1.63
C LYS A 37 -0.08 -14.65 -1.55
N ALA A 38 0.03 -13.92 -2.66
CA ALA A 38 0.75 -12.66 -2.72
C ALA A 38 0.15 -11.59 -1.78
N PHE A 39 -1.18 -11.54 -1.66
CA PHE A 39 -1.87 -10.64 -0.74
C PHE A 39 -1.60 -11.01 0.73
N GLY A 40 -1.60 -12.30 1.08
CA GLY A 40 -1.24 -12.77 2.42
C GLY A 40 0.21 -12.47 2.80
N GLU A 41 1.14 -12.63 1.87
CA GLU A 41 2.55 -12.23 2.02
C GLU A 41 2.66 -10.71 2.23
N THR A 42 1.93 -9.92 1.44
CA THR A 42 1.89 -8.45 1.58
C THR A 42 1.44 -8.02 2.99
N LEU A 43 0.42 -8.67 3.56
CA LEU A 43 -0.01 -8.38 4.93
C LEU A 43 1.09 -8.72 5.95
N THR A 44 1.80 -9.83 5.76
CA THR A 44 2.90 -10.23 6.64
C THR A 44 4.06 -9.26 6.57
N ASP A 45 4.44 -8.83 5.37
CA ASP A 45 5.54 -7.89 5.17
C ASP A 45 5.18 -6.47 5.64
N LEU A 46 3.92 -6.06 5.51
CA LEU A 46 3.45 -4.78 6.06
C LEU A 46 3.57 -4.73 7.58
N ARG A 47 3.30 -5.83 8.29
CA ARG A 47 3.55 -5.91 9.75
C ARG A 47 5.01 -5.66 10.10
N LYS A 48 5.93 -6.28 9.36
CA LYS A 48 7.38 -6.07 9.54
C LYS A 48 7.77 -4.63 9.25
N LEU A 49 7.23 -4.04 8.17
CA LEU A 49 7.52 -2.68 7.74
C LEU A 49 7.17 -1.63 8.82
N VAL A 50 6.07 -1.85 9.55
CA VAL A 50 5.61 -0.95 10.62
C VAL A 50 5.97 -1.43 12.02
N PHE A 51 6.94 -2.36 12.13
CA PHE A 51 7.52 -2.83 13.39
C PHE A 51 6.49 -3.40 14.39
N THR A 52 5.52 -4.19 13.91
CA THR A 52 4.51 -4.83 14.76
C THR A 52 4.39 -6.32 14.47
N GLU A 53 4.10 -7.12 15.49
CA GLU A 53 3.86 -8.57 15.35
C GLU A 53 2.39 -8.94 15.47
N LYS A 54 1.57 -8.08 16.10
CA LYS A 54 0.20 -8.41 16.53
C LYS A 54 -0.89 -7.61 15.82
N ALA A 55 -0.54 -6.50 15.15
CA ALA A 55 -1.54 -5.70 14.47
C ALA A 55 -2.13 -6.44 13.26
N GLN A 56 -3.35 -6.05 12.85
CA GLN A 56 -3.96 -6.48 11.61
C GLN A 56 -3.80 -5.37 10.56
N PRO A 57 -2.94 -5.53 9.55
CA PRO A 57 -2.84 -4.56 8.47
C PRO A 57 -4.10 -4.59 7.60
N ILE A 58 -4.43 -3.42 7.08
CA ILE A 58 -5.51 -3.23 6.10
C ILE A 58 -4.87 -2.60 4.87
N VAL A 59 -5.10 -3.21 3.70
CA VAL A 59 -4.61 -2.73 2.41
C VAL A 59 -5.81 -2.26 1.60
N VAL A 60 -5.80 -0.99 1.20
CA VAL A 60 -6.89 -0.36 0.44
C VAL A 60 -6.33 0.20 -0.86
N ALA A 61 -7.08 0.03 -1.96
CA ALA A 61 -6.74 0.60 -3.25
C ALA A 61 -7.01 2.11 -3.28
N GLY A 62 -6.06 2.91 -2.81
CA GLY A 62 -6.15 4.37 -2.82
C GLY A 62 -4.85 5.04 -2.37
N SER A 63 -4.89 6.37 -2.26
CA SER A 63 -3.75 7.14 -1.74
C SER A 63 -3.64 7.02 -0.22
N GLY A 64 -2.52 7.48 0.34
CA GLY A 64 -2.35 7.56 1.79
C GLY A 64 -3.42 8.42 2.48
N THR A 65 -3.93 9.46 1.79
CA THR A 65 -5.01 10.31 2.33
C THR A 65 -6.32 9.54 2.48
N LEU A 66 -6.66 8.64 1.54
CA LEU A 66 -7.85 7.80 1.71
C LEU A 66 -7.72 6.89 2.95
N ALA A 67 -6.51 6.37 3.21
CA ALA A 67 -6.29 5.58 4.42
C ALA A 67 -6.46 6.41 5.71
N MET A 68 -6.10 7.69 5.69
CA MET A 68 -6.35 8.62 6.81
C MET A 68 -7.85 8.85 7.02
N ASP A 69 -8.61 9.10 5.95
CA ASP A 69 -10.06 9.28 6.03
C ASP A 69 -10.74 8.02 6.58
N ILE A 70 -10.36 6.85 6.10
CA ILE A 70 -10.88 5.56 6.61
C ILE A 70 -10.56 5.41 8.10
N ALA A 71 -9.34 5.73 8.53
CA ALA A 71 -8.98 5.61 9.95
C ALA A 71 -9.82 6.55 10.82
N VAL A 72 -9.95 7.82 10.45
CA VAL A 72 -10.73 8.81 11.20
C VAL A 72 -12.20 8.42 11.27
N LEU A 73 -12.82 8.09 10.14
CA LEU A 73 -14.26 7.78 10.07
C LEU A 73 -14.66 6.49 10.80
N ASN A 74 -13.72 5.59 11.10
CA ASN A 74 -14.00 4.33 11.80
C ASN A 74 -13.54 4.33 13.26
N LEU A 75 -12.83 5.37 13.72
CA LEU A 75 -12.28 5.43 15.08
C LEU A 75 -12.83 6.60 15.91
N ILE A 76 -13.49 7.57 15.30
CA ILE A 76 -13.98 8.77 15.97
C ILE A 76 -15.51 8.83 15.87
N ASP A 77 -16.16 8.97 17.02
CA ASP A 77 -17.59 9.19 17.16
C ASP A 77 -17.92 10.64 17.55
N GLU A 78 -19.19 11.03 17.42
CA GLU A 78 -19.66 12.35 17.85
C GLU A 78 -19.46 12.55 19.35
N GLY A 79 -18.72 13.60 19.72
CA GLY A 79 -18.42 13.92 21.11
C GLY A 79 -17.06 13.43 21.61
N ASP A 80 -16.30 12.68 20.81
CA ASP A 80 -14.91 12.34 21.12
C ASP A 80 -14.03 13.61 21.14
N CYS A 81 -13.14 13.68 22.14
CA CYS A 81 -12.11 14.72 22.23
C CYS A 81 -10.79 14.21 21.63
N VAL A 82 -10.43 14.74 20.46
CA VAL A 82 -9.27 14.34 19.64
C VAL A 82 -8.14 15.37 19.72
#